data_AF-A0AAP3GAX2-F1
#
_entry.id   AF-A0AAP3GAX2-F1
#
_cell.length_a   1.000
_cell.length_b   1.000
_cell.length_c   1.000
_cell.angle_alpha   90.00
_cell.angle_beta   90.00
_cell.angle_gamma   90.00
#
_symmetry.space_group_name_H-M   'P 1'
#
loop_
_entity.id
_entity.type
_entity.pdbx_description
1 polymer ?
#
loop_
_entity_poly.entity_id
_entity_poly.type
_entity_poly.pdbx_seq_one_letter_code
_entity_poly.pdbx_strand_id
1 'polypeptide(L)'
;MGKADRKRWEGNVRSMAIVAKPPEEITEEDVQFLRENYTSAGGLLPNAFSGGAFFTPTHVARFMVETIAGLTGGLASSMRVLEPSAGSGVFLEHIPPDCEITALELDETSAKVTKLIYPHVNVINADALTHERRNYYDLVIGNPPYGLTLETERDDFQTMSKSKGKHRGKSENVFIELAIKAAKPGGYIAFVLPMGVSYSQASGKVRRLMHETCWHIATIHLPGETFQHVGTTIATQILIIRKAPSGTPLIEPVTKRWRSNFKRSDYDDITNYGARFLAGQPPSYFAAVTDIGWDAKGRRTGTMQLDALLEDFTDGGLVRENLYPHLPSWHGLTKGNEAFFFSYGNDTCDGYRDASRTYEDGPYRWNELTLGAGDEIDGNSTWDFEWADRIVSEYYEGTTIKEAA
;
A
#
# COMPACT_ATOMS: atom_id res chain seq x y z
N MET A 1 30.82 -7.76 18.97
CA MET A 1 30.08 -7.81 17.68
C MET A 1 29.82 -9.28 17.36
N GLY A 2 28.56 -9.67 17.14
CA GLY A 2 28.23 -11.06 16.81
C GLY A 2 28.78 -11.47 15.44
N LYS A 3 28.79 -12.77 15.14
CA LYS A 3 29.29 -13.30 13.85
C LYS A 3 28.51 -12.76 12.65
N ALA A 4 27.19 -12.61 12.77
CA ALA A 4 26.32 -12.03 11.75
C ALA A 4 26.61 -10.53 11.54
N ASP A 5 26.75 -9.78 12.63
CA ASP A 5 27.08 -8.35 12.61
C ASP A 5 28.43 -8.09 11.94
N ARG A 6 29.41 -8.97 12.18
CA ARG A 6 30.74 -8.87 11.56
C ARG A 6 30.70 -9.09 10.05
N LYS A 7 29.98 -10.12 9.60
CA LYS A 7 29.81 -10.39 8.17
C LYS A 7 29.14 -9.20 7.46
N ARG A 8 28.13 -8.60 8.10
CA ARG A 8 27.42 -7.43 7.56
C ARG A 8 28.31 -6.18 7.50
N TRP A 9 29.11 -5.94 8.53
CA TRP A 9 30.09 -4.85 8.55
C TRP A 9 31.12 -4.98 7.42
N GLU A 10 31.72 -6.17 7.30
CA GLU A 10 32.70 -6.48 6.24
C GLU A 10 32.06 -6.33 4.85
N GLY A 11 30.80 -6.75 4.70
CA GLY A 11 29.98 -6.52 3.51
C GLY A 11 29.89 -5.05 3.13
N ASN A 12 29.44 -4.20 4.06
CA ASN A 12 29.27 -2.77 3.84
C ASN A 12 30.59 -2.06 3.50
N VAL A 13 31.68 -2.38 4.20
CA VAL A 13 33.00 -1.79 3.93
C VAL A 13 33.44 -2.10 2.50
N ARG A 14 33.27 -3.36 2.06
CA ARG A 14 33.60 -3.74 0.68
C ARG A 14 32.66 -3.07 -0.33
N SER A 15 31.37 -2.93 -0.04
CA SER A 15 30.44 -2.19 -0.90
C SER A 15 30.87 -0.74 -1.08
N MET A 16 31.29 -0.06 -0.01
CA MET A 16 31.80 1.31 -0.11
C MET A 16 33.10 1.40 -0.92
N ALA A 17 33.99 0.42 -0.79
CA ALA A 17 35.20 0.35 -1.59
C ALA A 17 34.88 0.17 -3.10
N ILE A 18 33.86 -0.60 -3.43
CA ILE A 18 33.37 -0.75 -4.81
C ILE A 18 32.80 0.57 -5.33
N VAL A 19 31.94 1.24 -4.56
CA VAL A 19 31.30 2.51 -4.97
C VAL A 19 32.33 3.62 -5.18
N ALA A 20 33.47 3.55 -4.51
CA ALA A 20 34.57 4.50 -4.67
C ALA A 20 35.44 4.25 -5.93
N LYS A 21 35.29 3.11 -6.62
CA LYS A 21 36.03 2.82 -7.84
C LYS A 21 35.62 3.77 -8.98
N PRO A 22 36.54 4.13 -9.88
CA PRO A 22 36.17 4.69 -11.18
C PRO A 22 35.17 3.78 -11.91
N PRO A 23 34.16 4.31 -12.62
CA PRO A 23 33.14 3.49 -13.29
C PRO A 23 33.70 2.39 -14.20
N GLU A 24 34.82 2.67 -14.87
CA GLU A 24 35.55 1.74 -15.75
C GLU A 24 36.26 0.58 -15.01
N GLU A 25 36.44 0.69 -13.70
CA GLU A 25 37.07 -0.35 -12.86
C GLU A 25 36.05 -1.23 -12.11
N ILE A 26 34.75 -0.93 -12.26
CA ILE A 26 33.67 -1.71 -11.64
C ILE A 26 33.40 -2.95 -12.48
N THR A 27 33.62 -4.12 -11.89
CA THR A 27 33.45 -5.42 -12.54
C THR A 27 32.05 -6.00 -12.33
N GLU A 28 31.66 -7.00 -13.12
CA GLU A 28 30.40 -7.74 -12.89
C GLU A 28 30.38 -8.42 -11.51
N GLU A 29 31.53 -8.88 -11.03
CA GLU A 29 31.71 -9.47 -9.70
C GLU A 29 31.46 -8.45 -8.58
N ASP A 30 31.86 -7.19 -8.81
CA ASP A 30 31.55 -6.10 -7.90
C ASP A 30 30.05 -5.79 -7.87
N VAL A 31 29.40 -5.76 -9.03
CA VAL A 31 27.94 -5.55 -9.13
C VAL A 31 27.19 -6.68 -8.43
N GLN A 32 27.59 -7.93 -8.64
CA GLN A 32 27.01 -9.09 -7.95
C GLN A 32 27.21 -9.00 -6.44
N PHE A 33 28.42 -8.59 -5.99
CA PHE A 33 28.68 -8.38 -4.58
C PHE A 33 27.77 -7.31 -3.98
N LEU A 34 27.58 -6.18 -4.68
CA LEU A 34 26.66 -5.13 -4.26
C LEU A 34 25.21 -5.65 -4.15
N ARG A 35 24.73 -6.40 -5.15
CA ARG A 35 23.38 -7.01 -5.13
C ARG A 35 23.15 -7.89 -3.90
N GLU A 36 24.16 -8.65 -3.49
CA GLU A 36 24.05 -9.59 -2.37
C GLU A 36 24.26 -8.96 -0.99
N ASN A 37 25.02 -7.85 -0.90
CA ASN A 37 25.54 -7.35 0.38
C ASN A 37 25.18 -5.90 0.71
N TYR A 38 24.75 -5.08 -0.25
CA TYR A 38 24.42 -3.68 0.00
C TYR A 38 23.00 -3.53 0.56
N THR A 39 22.86 -2.83 1.68
CA THR A 39 21.55 -2.60 2.34
C THR A 39 21.14 -1.12 2.44
N SER A 40 21.75 -0.21 1.67
CA SER A 40 21.54 1.25 1.75
C SER A 40 21.79 1.87 3.13
N ALA A 41 21.36 3.13 3.34
CA ALA A 41 21.51 3.91 4.57
C ALA A 41 20.66 3.40 5.77
N GLY A 42 20.92 2.16 6.18
CA GLY A 42 20.49 1.54 7.44
C GLY A 42 21.56 0.62 8.05
N GLY A 43 22.83 0.85 7.71
CA GLY A 43 23.94 -0.07 7.99
C GLY A 43 24.96 0.39 9.03
N LEU A 44 24.55 1.03 10.13
CA LEU A 44 25.40 1.25 11.32
C LEU A 44 24.64 0.89 12.60
N LEU A 45 24.99 -0.24 13.22
CA LEU A 45 24.67 -0.55 14.62
C LEU A 45 23.18 -0.80 14.99
N PRO A 46 22.92 -1.38 16.17
CA PRO A 46 21.59 -1.54 16.77
C PRO A 46 20.85 -0.22 17.08
N ASN A 47 21.40 0.94 16.67
CA ASN A 47 20.89 2.27 16.98
C ASN A 47 21.04 3.33 15.85
N ALA A 48 21.41 3.00 14.60
CA ALA A 48 21.23 3.96 13.50
C ALA A 48 19.79 3.91 12.97
N PHE A 49 18.88 4.42 13.79
CA PHE A 49 17.63 4.99 13.32
C PHE A 49 17.81 6.50 13.32
N SER A 50 17.93 7.12 12.14
CA SER A 50 17.98 8.58 12.03
C SER A 50 17.27 9.14 10.79
N GLY A 51 16.64 8.29 9.97
CA GLY A 51 16.09 8.71 8.67
C GLY A 51 14.77 8.08 8.25
N GLY A 52 14.06 7.36 9.12
CA GLY A 52 12.71 6.85 8.82
C GLY A 52 12.59 5.78 7.73
N ALA A 53 13.67 5.41 7.03
CA ALA A 53 13.67 4.36 6.00
C ALA A 53 13.82 2.96 6.63
N PHE A 54 12.92 2.04 6.26
CA PHE A 54 12.95 0.64 6.67
C PHE A 54 13.23 -0.24 5.45
N PHE A 55 14.08 -1.26 5.60
CA PHE A 55 14.35 -2.18 4.49
C PHE A 55 13.14 -3.10 4.25
N THR A 56 12.62 -3.10 3.03
CA THR A 56 11.49 -3.95 2.64
C THR A 56 11.96 -5.37 2.40
N PRO A 57 11.33 -6.39 3.02
CA PRO A 57 11.67 -7.76 2.74
C PRO A 57 11.39 -8.12 1.28
N THR A 58 12.29 -8.88 0.65
CA THR A 58 12.16 -9.20 -0.77
C THR A 58 10.86 -9.93 -1.13
N HIS A 59 10.33 -10.75 -0.22
CA HIS A 59 9.08 -11.49 -0.44
C HIS A 59 7.85 -10.58 -0.37
N VAL A 60 7.89 -9.51 0.44
CA VAL A 60 6.86 -8.46 0.46
C VAL A 60 6.90 -7.66 -0.84
N ALA A 61 8.09 -7.28 -1.29
CA ALA A 61 8.26 -6.55 -2.56
C ALA A 61 7.78 -7.38 -3.76
N ARG A 62 8.19 -8.66 -3.84
CA ARG A 62 7.69 -9.62 -4.83
C ARG A 62 6.18 -9.70 -4.81
N PHE A 63 5.61 -9.97 -3.63
CA PHE A 63 4.17 -10.10 -3.45
C PHE A 63 3.41 -8.87 -3.97
N MET A 64 3.88 -7.65 -3.65
CA MET A 64 3.25 -6.42 -4.13
C MET A 64 3.31 -6.28 -5.65
N VAL A 65 4.44 -6.61 -6.29
CA VAL A 65 4.59 -6.54 -7.75
C VAL A 65 3.72 -7.60 -8.44
N GLU A 66 3.73 -8.84 -7.96
CA GLU A 66 2.90 -9.93 -8.48
C GLU A 66 1.40 -9.67 -8.28
N THR A 67 1.01 -9.07 -7.16
CA THR A 67 -0.36 -8.61 -6.91
C THR A 67 -0.81 -7.62 -7.97
N ILE A 68 0.00 -6.60 -8.28
CA ILE A 68 -0.33 -5.63 -9.32
C ILE A 68 -0.34 -6.28 -10.70
N ALA A 69 0.59 -7.20 -10.98
CA ALA A 69 0.60 -7.96 -12.22
C ALA A 69 -0.71 -8.74 -12.40
N GLY A 70 -1.16 -9.48 -11.39
CA GLY A 70 -2.41 -10.22 -11.46
C GLY A 70 -3.64 -9.31 -11.63
N LEU A 71 -3.72 -8.19 -10.89
CA LEU A 71 -4.77 -7.19 -11.05
C LEU A 71 -4.85 -6.55 -12.44
N THR A 72 -3.75 -6.55 -13.18
CA THR A 72 -3.63 -5.90 -14.50
C THR A 72 -3.57 -6.89 -15.67
N GLY A 73 -3.58 -8.21 -15.40
CA GLY A 73 -3.37 -9.25 -16.42
C GLY A 73 -1.92 -9.37 -16.91
N GLY A 74 -0.97 -8.91 -16.09
CA GLY A 74 0.46 -8.81 -16.35
C GLY A 74 0.93 -7.35 -16.39
N LEU A 75 2.20 -7.11 -16.04
CA LEU A 75 2.83 -5.81 -16.25
C LEU A 75 3.24 -5.71 -17.72
N ALA A 76 2.50 -4.93 -18.49
CA ALA A 76 2.76 -4.75 -19.91
C ALA A 76 4.12 -4.08 -20.17
N SER A 77 4.78 -4.47 -21.26
CA SER A 77 5.93 -3.75 -21.81
C SER A 77 5.57 -2.27 -21.98
N SER A 78 6.48 -1.35 -21.63
CA SER A 78 6.28 0.12 -21.59
C SER A 78 5.42 0.68 -20.44
N MET A 79 4.96 -0.15 -19.50
CA MET A 79 4.30 0.38 -18.30
C MET A 79 5.25 1.31 -17.54
N ARG A 80 4.79 2.53 -17.24
CA ARG A 80 5.60 3.54 -16.53
C ARG A 80 5.46 3.35 -15.05
N VAL A 81 6.56 3.00 -14.40
CA VAL A 81 6.60 2.70 -12.96
C VAL A 81 7.41 3.76 -12.24
N LEU A 82 6.86 4.31 -11.16
CA LEU A 82 7.57 5.17 -10.22
C LEU A 82 7.80 4.43 -8.91
N GLU A 83 9.06 4.33 -8.51
CA GLU A 83 9.46 4.06 -7.14
C GLU A 83 10.00 5.40 -6.57
N PRO A 84 9.34 6.04 -5.60
CA PRO A 84 9.71 7.39 -5.16
C PRO A 84 10.73 7.43 -3.99
N SER A 85 11.22 6.29 -3.50
CA SER A 85 12.07 6.16 -2.31
C SER A 85 12.90 4.87 -2.34
N ALA A 86 13.75 4.71 -3.36
CA ALA A 86 14.18 3.38 -3.83
C ALA A 86 15.09 2.63 -2.88
N GLY A 87 15.85 3.34 -2.06
CA GLY A 87 16.91 2.79 -1.23
C GLY A 87 17.84 1.93 -2.08
N SER A 88 17.81 0.62 -1.81
CA SER A 88 18.60 -0.41 -2.53
C SER A 88 17.91 -1.01 -3.76
N GLY A 89 16.70 -0.57 -4.10
CA GLY A 89 15.98 -1.00 -5.30
C GLY A 89 15.30 -2.36 -5.19
N VAL A 90 14.85 -2.78 -4.00
CA VAL A 90 14.24 -4.11 -3.77
C VAL A 90 12.98 -4.37 -4.60
N PHE A 91 12.18 -3.34 -4.90
CA PHE A 91 11.03 -3.47 -5.81
C PHE A 91 11.48 -3.60 -7.28
N LEU A 92 12.59 -2.97 -7.65
CA LEU A 92 13.10 -2.94 -9.02
C LEU A 92 13.52 -4.35 -9.48
N GLU A 93 14.00 -5.19 -8.57
CA GLU A 93 14.33 -6.60 -8.82
C GLU A 93 13.15 -7.40 -9.40
N HIS A 94 11.92 -7.06 -9.01
CA HIS A 94 10.72 -7.83 -9.38
C HIS A 94 9.93 -7.20 -10.53
N ILE A 95 10.24 -5.95 -10.89
CA ILE A 95 9.58 -5.27 -12.01
C ILE A 95 10.25 -5.71 -13.32
N PRO A 96 9.49 -6.12 -14.36
CA PRO A 96 10.06 -6.49 -15.64
C PRO A 96 10.95 -5.39 -16.24
N PRO A 97 12.11 -5.73 -16.81
CA PRO A 97 13.09 -4.74 -17.29
C PRO A 97 12.64 -3.96 -18.54
N ASP A 98 11.56 -4.39 -19.19
CA ASP A 98 10.90 -3.73 -20.33
C ASP A 98 9.84 -2.69 -19.91
N CYS A 99 9.60 -2.51 -18.61
CA CYS A 99 8.89 -1.37 -18.05
C CYS A 99 9.74 -0.08 -18.11
N GLU A 100 9.09 1.08 -18.20
CA GLU A 100 9.74 2.38 -18.05
C GLU A 100 9.86 2.74 -16.56
N ILE A 101 10.94 2.32 -15.92
CA ILE A 101 11.12 2.45 -14.48
C ILE A 101 11.85 3.76 -14.14
N THR A 102 11.23 4.60 -13.31
CA THR A 102 11.87 5.76 -12.67
C THR A 102 11.97 5.51 -11.17
N ALA A 103 13.17 5.60 -10.63
CA ALA A 103 13.46 5.41 -9.21
C ALA A 103 14.05 6.69 -8.62
N LEU A 104 13.45 7.24 -7.56
CA LEU A 104 13.97 8.40 -6.85
C LEU A 104 14.67 7.95 -5.57
N GLU A 105 15.87 8.45 -5.34
CA GLU A 105 16.62 8.16 -4.12
C GLU A 105 17.35 9.41 -3.61
N LEU A 106 17.18 9.73 -2.33
CA LEU A 106 17.74 10.93 -1.72
C LEU A 106 19.24 10.77 -1.42
N ASP A 107 19.66 9.59 -0.94
CA ASP A 107 21.04 9.28 -0.63
C ASP A 107 21.85 9.00 -1.90
N GLU A 108 22.88 9.83 -2.14
CA GLU A 108 23.71 9.75 -3.35
C GLU A 108 24.38 8.38 -3.50
N THR A 109 24.83 7.77 -2.38
CA THR A 109 25.47 6.46 -2.39
C THR A 109 24.49 5.38 -2.82
N SER A 110 23.30 5.38 -2.23
CA SER A 110 22.21 4.45 -2.54
C SER A 110 21.76 4.59 -3.99
N ALA A 111 21.61 5.82 -4.49
CA ALA A 111 21.30 6.08 -5.89
C ALA A 111 22.36 5.52 -6.85
N LYS A 112 23.66 5.73 -6.53
CA LYS A 112 24.77 5.18 -7.33
C LYS A 112 24.75 3.65 -7.35
N VAL A 113 24.61 3.01 -6.19
CA VAL A 113 24.56 1.54 -6.09
C VAL A 113 23.35 0.99 -6.86
N THR A 114 22.17 1.54 -6.65
CA THR A 114 20.95 1.12 -7.36
C THR A 114 21.11 1.26 -8.87
N LYS A 115 21.76 2.32 -9.36
CA LYS A 115 22.07 2.49 -10.78
C LYS A 115 23.04 1.44 -11.33
N LEU A 116 24.03 1.01 -10.53
CA LEU A 116 24.97 -0.06 -10.92
C LEU A 116 24.26 -1.43 -10.98
N ILE A 117 23.38 -1.71 -10.03
CA ILE A 117 22.65 -2.98 -9.95
C ILE A 117 21.55 -3.07 -11.03
N TYR A 118 20.89 -1.94 -11.33
CA TYR A 118 19.76 -1.87 -12.27
C TYR A 118 20.03 -0.83 -13.38
N PRO A 119 20.93 -1.11 -14.33
CA PRO A 119 21.35 -0.14 -15.35
C PRO A 119 20.23 0.25 -16.33
N HIS A 120 19.15 -0.53 -16.41
CA HIS A 120 17.97 -0.25 -17.23
C HIS A 120 17.00 0.74 -16.57
N VAL A 121 17.18 1.03 -15.28
CA VAL A 121 16.29 1.93 -14.51
C VAL A 121 16.80 3.38 -14.60
N ASN A 122 15.86 4.32 -14.80
CA ASN A 122 16.16 5.75 -14.66
C ASN A 122 16.22 6.13 -13.17
N VAL A 123 17.39 5.96 -12.56
CA VAL A 123 17.64 6.34 -11.17
C VAL A 123 18.00 7.83 -11.08
N ILE A 124 17.19 8.59 -10.33
CA ILE A 124 17.37 10.03 -10.12
C ILE A 124 17.75 10.25 -8.66
N ASN A 125 18.95 10.79 -8.43
CA ASN A 125 19.34 11.22 -7.08
C ASN A 125 18.73 12.59 -6.77
N ALA A 126 17.59 12.59 -6.08
CA ALA A 126 16.87 13.82 -5.73
C ALA A 126 15.89 13.58 -4.58
N ASP A 127 15.49 14.66 -3.91
CA ASP A 127 14.34 14.63 -3.01
C ASP A 127 13.06 14.35 -3.82
N ALA A 128 12.29 13.34 -3.41
CA ALA A 128 11.03 12.96 -4.03
C ALA A 128 10.07 14.15 -4.18
N LEU A 129 10.07 15.11 -3.24
CA LEU A 129 9.19 16.28 -3.26
C LEU A 129 9.51 17.23 -4.42
N THR A 130 10.70 17.12 -5.03
CA THR A 130 11.08 17.86 -6.25
C THR A 130 10.55 17.21 -7.52
N HIS A 131 9.95 16.02 -7.44
CA HIS A 131 9.41 15.33 -8.60
C HIS A 131 8.09 15.96 -9.06
N GLU A 132 8.10 16.53 -10.27
CA GLU A 132 6.99 17.32 -10.79
C GLU A 132 6.08 16.60 -11.79
N ARG A 133 6.41 15.38 -12.24
CA ARG A 133 5.52 14.66 -13.14
C ARG A 133 4.16 14.42 -12.47
N ARG A 134 3.10 14.72 -13.21
CA ARG A 134 1.71 14.56 -12.79
C ARG A 134 0.97 13.71 -13.81
N ASN A 135 0.05 12.87 -13.35
CA ASN A 135 -0.78 12.02 -14.21
C ASN A 135 0.02 11.19 -15.25
N TYR A 136 1.21 10.73 -14.87
CA TYR A 136 2.18 10.14 -15.81
C TYR A 136 2.32 8.63 -15.62
N TYR A 137 2.39 8.16 -14.38
CA TYR A 137 2.75 6.76 -14.11
C TYR A 137 1.54 5.85 -14.09
N ASP A 138 1.73 4.66 -14.64
CA ASP A 138 0.76 3.57 -14.63
C ASP A 138 0.75 2.86 -13.27
N LEU A 139 1.92 2.81 -12.60
CA LEU A 139 2.10 2.29 -11.25
C LEU A 139 3.03 3.21 -10.44
N VAL A 140 2.64 3.53 -9.20
CA VAL A 140 3.53 4.05 -8.17
C VAL A 140 3.64 3.00 -7.06
N ILE A 141 4.84 2.51 -6.79
CA ILE A 141 5.06 1.42 -5.83
C ILE A 141 6.23 1.74 -4.92
N GLY A 142 6.22 1.25 -3.68
CA GLY A 142 7.38 1.43 -2.80
C GLY A 142 7.09 1.25 -1.32
N ASN A 143 8.09 1.63 -0.52
CA ASN A 143 8.02 1.70 0.93
C ASN A 143 8.56 3.07 1.39
N PRO A 144 7.69 4.10 1.41
CA PRO A 144 8.09 5.45 1.82
C PRO A 144 8.68 5.49 3.24
N PRO A 145 9.53 6.48 3.58
CA PRO A 145 10.02 6.64 4.94
C PRO A 145 8.88 7.00 5.91
N TYR A 146 8.95 6.52 7.16
CA TYR A 146 7.89 6.74 8.17
C TYR A 146 8.31 7.71 9.28
N GLY A 147 7.34 8.46 9.80
CA GLY A 147 7.47 9.20 11.04
C GLY A 147 8.32 10.47 10.95
N LEU A 148 8.86 10.79 9.77
CA LEU A 148 9.56 12.04 9.51
C LEU A 148 8.55 13.18 9.34
N THR A 149 9.02 14.40 9.59
CA THR A 149 8.29 15.60 9.21
C THR A 149 9.00 16.21 8.01
N LEU A 150 8.37 16.16 6.85
CA LEU A 150 8.88 16.76 5.63
C LEU A 150 8.47 18.22 5.56
N GLU A 151 9.33 19.03 4.95
CA GLU A 151 9.10 20.45 4.73
C GLU A 151 9.35 20.81 3.27
N THR A 152 8.50 21.65 2.71
CA THR A 152 8.69 22.17 1.35
C THR A 152 8.12 23.57 1.23
N GLU A 153 8.65 24.35 0.30
CA GLU A 153 8.09 25.65 -0.08
C GLU A 153 6.95 25.52 -1.09
N ARG A 154 6.81 24.35 -1.72
CA ARG A 154 5.70 24.03 -2.61
C ARG A 154 4.37 24.18 -1.88
N ASP A 155 3.40 24.78 -2.55
CA ASP A 155 2.04 24.99 -2.05
C ASP A 155 0.99 24.08 -2.71
N ASP A 156 1.43 23.20 -3.62
CA ASP A 156 0.58 22.25 -4.32
C ASP A 156 0.30 20.96 -3.51
N PHE A 157 0.73 20.89 -2.25
CA PHE A 157 0.43 19.79 -1.32
C PHE A 157 -0.66 20.18 -0.32
N GLN A 158 -1.87 19.64 -0.50
CA GLN A 158 -3.05 19.98 0.31
C GLN A 158 -3.10 19.25 1.66
N THR A 159 -2.40 18.12 1.79
CA THR A 159 -2.35 17.35 3.05
C THR A 159 -1.38 17.95 4.06
N MET A 160 -0.50 18.84 3.62
CA MET A 160 0.44 19.55 4.48
C MET A 160 -0.23 20.75 5.17
N SER A 161 0.40 21.23 6.23
CA SER A 161 -0.04 22.42 6.96
C SER A 161 1.01 23.52 6.83
N LYS A 162 0.57 24.75 6.52
CA LYS A 162 1.45 25.91 6.37
C LYS A 162 1.85 26.45 7.75
N SER A 163 3.16 26.60 7.99
CA SER A 163 3.70 27.19 9.20
C SER A 163 5.01 27.92 8.88
N LYS A 164 5.13 29.19 9.32
CA LYS A 164 6.34 30.03 9.10
C LYS A 164 6.82 30.07 7.63
N GLY A 165 5.89 30.13 6.68
CA GLY A 165 6.20 30.21 5.24
C GLY A 165 6.49 28.88 4.54
N LYS A 166 6.57 27.75 5.27
CA LYS A 166 6.78 26.41 4.70
C LYS A 166 5.57 25.52 4.93
N HIS A 167 5.35 24.56 4.04
CA HIS A 167 4.38 23.49 4.22
C HIS A 167 5.07 22.32 4.92
N ARG A 168 4.43 21.79 5.97
CA ARG A 168 4.96 20.69 6.80
C ARG A 168 3.95 19.54 6.87
N GLY A 169 4.43 18.31 6.80
CA GLY A 169 3.57 17.11 6.82
C GLY A 169 4.33 15.86 7.22
N LYS A 170 3.62 14.84 7.67
CA LYS A 170 4.21 13.52 7.94
C LYS A 170 4.60 12.84 6.63
N SER A 171 5.77 12.20 6.60
CA SER A 171 6.32 11.62 5.37
C SER A 171 5.37 10.64 4.70
N GLU A 172 4.76 9.72 5.45
CA GLU A 172 3.79 8.77 4.92
C GLU A 172 2.61 9.46 4.20
N ASN A 173 2.09 10.56 4.75
CA ASN A 173 0.96 11.29 4.16
C ASN A 173 1.38 12.06 2.90
N VAL A 174 2.57 12.68 2.93
CA VAL A 174 3.11 13.46 1.81
C VAL A 174 3.43 12.54 0.62
N PHE A 175 3.98 11.36 0.87
CA PHE A 175 4.28 10.37 -0.17
C PHE A 175 3.03 9.80 -0.81
N ILE A 176 1.95 9.56 -0.05
CA ILE A 176 0.65 9.19 -0.61
C ILE A 176 0.13 10.31 -1.54
N GLU A 177 0.14 11.57 -1.10
CA GLU A 177 -0.29 12.67 -1.95
C GLU A 177 0.58 12.82 -3.21
N LEU A 178 1.91 12.66 -3.08
CA LEU A 178 2.83 12.63 -4.21
C LEU A 178 2.46 11.52 -5.20
N ALA A 179 2.19 10.31 -4.71
CA ALA A 179 1.81 9.17 -5.55
C ALA A 179 0.48 9.42 -6.26
N ILE A 180 -0.53 9.95 -5.57
CA ILE A 180 -1.81 10.33 -6.17
C ILE A 180 -1.60 11.36 -7.26
N LYS A 181 -0.73 12.35 -7.05
CA LYS A 181 -0.42 13.38 -8.04
C LYS A 181 0.34 12.80 -9.25
N ALA A 182 1.27 11.88 -9.02
CA ALA A 182 2.12 11.26 -10.04
C ALA A 182 1.38 10.22 -10.90
N ALA A 183 0.50 9.41 -10.30
CA ALA A 183 -0.27 8.37 -10.99
C ALA A 183 -1.25 8.98 -12.00
N LYS A 184 -1.35 8.37 -13.19
CA LYS A 184 -2.38 8.70 -14.17
C LYS A 184 -3.77 8.27 -13.67
N PRO A 185 -4.87 8.87 -14.17
CA PRO A 185 -6.19 8.32 -13.93
C PRO A 185 -6.26 6.84 -14.37
N GLY A 186 -6.76 5.98 -13.49
CA GLY A 186 -6.76 4.52 -13.65
C GLY A 186 -5.44 3.82 -13.27
N GLY A 187 -4.38 4.56 -12.92
CA GLY A 187 -3.11 4.00 -12.45
C GLY A 187 -3.17 3.51 -11.01
N TYR A 188 -2.35 2.51 -10.69
CA TYR A 188 -2.28 1.90 -9.36
C TYR A 188 -1.23 2.58 -8.49
N ILE A 189 -1.49 2.60 -7.18
CA ILE A 189 -0.55 3.02 -6.14
C ILE A 189 -0.52 1.90 -5.10
N ALA A 190 0.67 1.37 -4.82
CA ALA A 190 0.87 0.28 -3.86
C ALA A 190 2.01 0.63 -2.89
N PHE A 191 1.68 0.88 -1.63
CA PHE A 191 2.68 1.23 -0.62
C PHE A 191 2.62 0.34 0.60
N VAL A 192 3.79 0.03 1.15
CA VAL A 192 3.89 -0.35 2.57
C VAL A 192 3.78 0.94 3.39
N LEU A 193 2.90 0.95 4.39
CA LEU A 193 2.64 2.11 5.25
C LEU A 193 2.45 1.69 6.71
N PRO A 194 2.69 2.59 7.68
CA PRO A 194 2.33 2.33 9.06
C PRO A 194 0.81 2.32 9.22
N MET A 195 0.31 1.46 10.12
CA MET A 195 -1.12 1.34 10.42
C MET A 195 -1.79 2.68 10.80
N GLY A 196 -1.01 3.61 11.37
CA GLY A 196 -1.48 4.94 11.77
C GLY A 196 -2.12 5.76 10.65
N VAL A 197 -1.79 5.53 9.37
CA VAL A 197 -2.43 6.22 8.24
C VAL A 197 -3.95 6.01 8.25
N SER A 198 -4.41 4.82 8.65
CA SER A 198 -5.81 4.40 8.60
C SER A 198 -6.69 5.06 9.68
N TYR A 199 -6.12 5.47 10.82
CA TYR A 199 -6.93 5.97 11.96
C TYR A 199 -6.38 7.22 12.67
N SER A 200 -5.14 7.61 12.43
CA SER A 200 -4.55 8.78 13.11
C SER A 200 -5.22 10.07 12.66
N GLN A 201 -5.48 10.99 13.58
CA GLN A 201 -5.97 12.33 13.27
C GLN A 201 -5.01 13.11 12.37
N ALA A 202 -3.71 12.89 12.52
CA ALA A 202 -2.68 13.53 11.69
C ALA A 202 -2.79 13.13 10.20
N SER A 203 -3.45 12.01 9.89
CA SER A 203 -3.66 11.49 8.54
C SER A 203 -5.07 11.75 7.99
N GLY A 204 -5.91 12.51 8.70
CA GLY A 204 -7.29 12.80 8.26
C GLY A 204 -7.36 13.49 6.89
N LYS A 205 -6.45 14.45 6.61
CA LYS A 205 -6.39 15.13 5.31
C LYS A 205 -6.05 14.19 4.16
N VAL A 206 -5.09 13.27 4.36
CA VAL A 206 -4.68 12.33 3.30
C VAL A 206 -5.73 11.24 3.09
N ARG A 207 -6.41 10.78 4.14
CA ARG A 207 -7.56 9.89 3.98
C ARG A 207 -8.68 10.53 3.18
N ARG A 208 -8.96 11.83 3.42
CA ARG A 208 -9.92 12.60 2.62
C ARG A 208 -9.50 12.69 1.17
N LEU A 209 -8.24 13.03 0.92
CA LEU A 209 -7.70 13.07 -0.44
C LEU A 209 -7.84 11.73 -1.14
N MET A 210 -7.42 10.63 -0.52
CA MET A 210 -7.57 9.30 -1.10
C MET A 210 -9.05 8.99 -1.39
N HIS A 211 -9.98 9.40 -0.53
CA HIS A 211 -11.41 9.04 -0.62
C HIS A 211 -12.09 9.79 -1.75
N GLU A 212 -11.68 11.03 -1.97
CA GLU A 212 -12.21 11.91 -2.99
C GLU A 212 -11.56 11.69 -4.38
N THR A 213 -10.45 10.94 -4.47
CA THR A 213 -9.68 10.82 -5.72
C THR A 213 -9.30 9.41 -6.14
N CYS A 214 -9.39 8.43 -5.26
CA CYS A 214 -8.92 7.08 -5.52
C CYS A 214 -9.97 6.04 -5.14
N TRP A 215 -10.01 4.99 -5.93
CA TRP A 215 -10.65 3.77 -5.52
C TRP A 215 -9.76 2.98 -4.56
N HIS A 216 -10.32 2.50 -3.44
CA HIS A 216 -9.62 1.60 -2.54
C HIS A 216 -9.69 0.17 -3.11
N ILE A 217 -8.54 -0.44 -3.39
CA ILE A 217 -8.48 -1.77 -3.99
C ILE A 217 -8.23 -2.82 -2.90
N ALA A 218 -7.18 -2.66 -2.11
CA ALA A 218 -6.86 -3.61 -1.04
C ALA A 218 -6.14 -2.97 0.14
N THR A 219 -6.34 -3.54 1.33
CA THR A 219 -5.45 -3.36 2.50
C THR A 219 -5.06 -4.71 3.08
N ILE A 220 -3.77 -4.98 3.17
CA ILE A 220 -3.23 -6.24 3.71
C ILE A 220 -2.39 -5.92 4.94
N HIS A 221 -2.79 -6.47 6.08
CA HIS A 221 -2.13 -6.25 7.35
C HIS A 221 -0.93 -7.16 7.46
N LEU A 222 0.21 -6.57 7.82
CA LEU A 222 1.46 -7.26 8.00
C LEU A 222 1.76 -7.38 9.50
N PRO A 223 2.18 -8.57 9.99
CA PRO A 223 2.49 -8.78 11.39
C PRO A 223 3.75 -7.98 11.78
N GLY A 224 3.88 -7.64 13.07
CA GLY A 224 4.99 -6.80 13.56
C GLY A 224 6.38 -7.39 13.31
N GLU A 225 6.45 -8.71 13.17
CA GLU A 225 7.61 -9.53 12.81
C GLU A 225 8.17 -9.19 11.43
N THR A 226 7.34 -8.67 10.53
CA THR A 226 7.70 -8.41 9.12
C THR A 226 8.95 -7.56 8.99
N PHE A 227 9.11 -6.54 9.83
CA PHE A 227 10.24 -5.61 9.81
C PHE A 227 11.17 -5.77 11.02
N GLN A 228 11.03 -6.84 11.79
CA GLN A 228 11.80 -7.01 13.02
C GLN A 228 13.30 -7.18 12.76
N HIS A 229 13.68 -7.87 11.69
CA HIS A 229 15.08 -8.02 11.28
C HIS A 229 15.75 -6.70 10.88
N VAL A 230 14.97 -5.62 10.67
CA VAL A 230 15.45 -4.26 10.40
C VAL A 230 15.25 -3.33 11.61
N GLY A 231 14.89 -3.88 12.77
CA GLY A 231 14.90 -3.17 14.06
C GLY A 231 13.60 -2.45 14.42
N THR A 232 12.47 -2.77 13.77
CA THR A 232 11.16 -2.22 14.13
C THR A 232 10.10 -3.31 14.27
N THR A 233 9.19 -3.12 15.22
CA THR A 233 8.00 -3.97 15.41
C THR A 233 6.72 -3.18 15.16
N ILE A 234 6.82 -2.04 14.46
CA ILE A 234 5.66 -1.23 14.09
C ILE A 234 4.78 -2.07 13.16
N ALA A 235 3.51 -2.23 13.53
CA ALA A 235 2.52 -2.84 12.66
C ALA A 235 2.36 -2.02 11.38
N THR A 236 2.40 -2.70 10.24
CA THR A 236 2.36 -2.10 8.91
C THR A 236 1.24 -2.73 8.08
N GLN A 237 0.93 -2.09 6.97
CA GLN A 237 -0.03 -2.59 5.99
C GLN A 237 0.51 -2.34 4.59
N ILE A 238 0.12 -3.19 3.65
CA ILE A 238 0.17 -2.90 2.22
C ILE A 238 -1.15 -2.22 1.87
N LEU A 239 -1.09 -0.98 1.40
CA LEU A 239 -2.23 -0.25 0.87
C LEU A 239 -2.15 -0.23 -0.66
N ILE A 240 -3.21 -0.70 -1.32
CA ILE A 240 -3.37 -0.64 -2.77
C ILE A 240 -4.59 0.22 -3.08
N ILE A 241 -4.37 1.31 -3.81
CA ILE A 241 -5.41 2.20 -4.32
C ILE A 241 -5.22 2.41 -5.82
N ARG A 242 -6.30 2.76 -6.52
CA ARG A 242 -6.29 3.06 -7.94
C ARG A 242 -6.86 4.44 -8.15
N LYS A 243 -6.13 5.34 -8.79
CA LYS A 243 -6.62 6.70 -9.01
C LYS A 243 -7.87 6.67 -9.89
N ALA A 244 -8.95 7.31 -9.47
CA ALA A 244 -10.18 7.33 -10.25
C ALA A 244 -10.02 8.21 -11.51
N PRO A 245 -10.81 7.94 -12.58
CA PRO A 245 -10.95 8.85 -13.70
C PRO A 245 -11.25 10.28 -13.25
N SER A 246 -10.74 11.26 -13.98
CA SER A 246 -11.03 12.67 -13.68
C SER A 246 -12.53 12.94 -13.79
N GLY A 247 -13.11 13.65 -12.83
CA GLY A 247 -14.54 13.98 -12.81
C GLY A 247 -15.45 12.85 -12.29
N THR A 248 -14.88 11.73 -11.81
CA THR A 248 -15.68 10.66 -11.19
C THR A 248 -16.51 11.22 -10.02
N PRO A 249 -17.85 11.11 -10.06
CA PRO A 249 -18.69 11.68 -9.01
C PRO A 249 -18.68 10.82 -7.75
N LEU A 250 -18.79 11.49 -6.60
CA LEU A 250 -19.14 10.86 -5.33
C LEU A 250 -20.64 10.57 -5.29
N ILE A 251 -21.01 9.29 -5.29
CA ILE A 251 -22.39 8.80 -5.27
C ILE A 251 -22.78 8.28 -3.88
N GLU A 252 -24.06 8.41 -3.53
CA GLU A 252 -24.62 7.83 -2.30
C GLU A 252 -24.88 6.32 -2.51
N PRO A 253 -24.72 5.49 -1.46
CA PRO A 253 -25.13 4.09 -1.52
C PRO A 253 -26.64 3.98 -1.76
N VAL A 254 -27.05 2.93 -2.48
CA VAL A 254 -28.46 2.69 -2.87
C VAL A 254 -29.34 2.52 -1.63
N THR A 255 -28.82 1.84 -0.60
CA THR A 255 -29.52 1.59 0.66
C THR A 255 -29.07 2.58 1.74
N LYS A 256 -30.01 3.44 2.19
CA LYS A 256 -29.80 4.40 3.30
C LYS A 256 -29.96 3.78 4.69
N ARG A 257 -30.32 2.50 4.78
CA ARG A 257 -30.54 1.81 6.05
C ARG A 257 -30.05 0.37 5.96
N TRP A 258 -29.03 0.07 6.75
CA TRP A 258 -28.77 -1.29 7.19
C TRP A 258 -29.50 -1.51 8.53
N ARG A 259 -30.32 -2.56 8.63
CA ARG A 259 -30.71 -3.07 9.94
C ARG A 259 -29.48 -3.77 10.51
N SER A 260 -28.62 -2.99 11.16
CA SER A 260 -27.54 -3.58 11.92
C SER A 260 -28.12 -4.42 13.04
N ASN A 261 -27.71 -5.69 13.11
CA ASN A 261 -27.94 -6.50 14.30
C ASN A 261 -27.19 -5.92 15.53
N PHE A 262 -26.32 -4.90 15.36
CA PHE A 262 -25.80 -4.10 16.47
C PHE A 262 -26.81 -3.05 16.94
N LYS A 263 -27.70 -3.47 17.84
CA LYS A 263 -28.21 -2.55 18.86
C LYS A 263 -27.21 -2.45 20.00
N ARG A 264 -26.16 -1.63 19.86
CA ARG A 264 -25.47 -1.11 21.07
C ARG A 264 -26.31 0.06 21.57
N SER A 265 -26.70 -0.01 22.85
CA SER A 265 -27.65 0.87 23.56
C SER A 265 -27.32 2.37 23.54
N ASP A 266 -26.16 2.74 23.01
CA ASP A 266 -25.44 3.98 23.23
C ASP A 266 -24.91 4.62 21.93
N TYR A 267 -25.21 4.02 20.76
CA TYR A 267 -24.92 4.63 19.45
C TYR A 267 -26.21 4.93 18.70
N ASP A 268 -26.33 6.16 18.17
CA ASP A 268 -27.35 6.49 17.17
C ASP A 268 -27.26 5.51 16.00
N ASP A 269 -28.43 5.15 15.46
CA ASP A 269 -28.58 4.21 14.36
C ASP A 269 -27.54 4.49 13.25
N ILE A 270 -26.72 3.49 12.93
CA ILE A 270 -25.54 3.63 12.05
C ILE A 270 -25.93 4.01 10.60
N THR A 271 -27.23 4.12 10.35
CA THR A 271 -27.85 4.32 9.04
C THR A 271 -27.81 5.76 8.54
N ASN A 272 -27.51 6.74 9.38
CA ASN A 272 -27.66 8.16 9.02
C ASN A 272 -26.33 8.88 8.75
N TYR A 273 -25.39 8.21 8.08
CA TYR A 273 -24.17 8.84 7.57
C TYR A 273 -24.31 9.07 6.07
N GLY A 274 -24.13 10.31 5.62
CA GLY A 274 -24.11 10.71 4.21
C GLY A 274 -22.87 10.20 3.48
N ALA A 275 -22.55 8.92 3.66
CA ALA A 275 -21.44 8.25 3.04
C ALA A 275 -21.56 8.33 1.53
N ARG A 276 -20.44 8.61 0.88
CA ARG A 276 -20.34 8.67 -0.56
C ARG A 276 -19.10 7.94 -1.02
N PHE A 277 -19.17 7.38 -2.21
CA PHE A 277 -18.07 6.65 -2.82
C PHE A 277 -17.91 7.11 -4.24
N LEU A 278 -16.69 7.05 -4.76
CA LEU A 278 -16.47 7.34 -6.17
C LEU A 278 -17.23 6.30 -6.99
N ALA A 279 -18.04 6.75 -7.95
CA ALA A 279 -18.63 5.84 -8.94
C ALA A 279 -17.51 4.99 -9.57
N GLY A 280 -17.73 3.71 -9.82
CA GLY A 280 -16.64 2.84 -10.28
C GLY A 280 -15.74 2.27 -9.16
N GLN A 281 -16.03 2.55 -7.87
CA GLN A 281 -15.37 1.88 -6.75
C GLN A 281 -15.77 0.39 -6.67
N PRO A 282 -14.81 -0.55 -6.77
CA PRO A 282 -15.09 -1.97 -6.52
C PRO A 282 -15.21 -2.26 -5.02
N PRO A 283 -15.66 -3.45 -4.60
CA PRO A 283 -15.44 -3.95 -3.26
C PRO A 283 -13.96 -3.88 -2.88
N SER A 284 -13.67 -3.49 -1.65
CA SER A 284 -12.29 -3.38 -1.18
C SER A 284 -11.88 -4.70 -0.55
N TYR A 285 -10.74 -5.24 -0.98
CA TYR A 285 -10.19 -6.47 -0.43
C TYR A 285 -9.42 -6.21 0.87
N PHE A 286 -9.61 -7.07 1.87
CA PHE A 286 -8.84 -7.04 3.10
C PHE A 286 -8.25 -8.40 3.41
N ALA A 287 -7.02 -8.37 3.92
CA ALA A 287 -6.45 -9.53 4.56
C ALA A 287 -5.62 -9.15 5.78
N ALA A 288 -5.47 -10.10 6.70
CA ALA A 288 -4.52 -10.04 7.79
C ALA A 288 -3.61 -11.27 7.77
N VAL A 289 -2.33 -11.02 7.56
CA VAL A 289 -1.28 -12.04 7.62
C VAL A 289 -0.87 -12.25 9.06
N THR A 290 -0.87 -13.51 9.50
CA THR A 290 -0.41 -13.91 10.83
C THR A 290 0.99 -14.53 10.78
N ASP A 291 1.38 -15.09 9.63
CA ASP A 291 2.73 -15.64 9.42
C ASP A 291 3.35 -15.15 8.11
N ILE A 292 4.42 -14.37 8.25
CA ILE A 292 5.18 -13.76 7.16
C ILE A 292 6.34 -14.64 6.67
N GLY A 293 6.55 -15.83 7.24
CA GLY A 293 7.73 -16.67 6.99
C GLY A 293 8.81 -16.57 8.08
N TRP A 294 8.60 -15.73 9.09
CA TRP A 294 9.54 -15.50 10.19
C TRP A 294 8.81 -15.25 11.51
N ASP A 295 9.34 -15.84 12.59
CA ASP A 295 8.84 -15.62 13.95
C ASP A 295 9.45 -14.37 14.60
N ALA A 296 8.95 -14.04 15.79
CA ALA A 296 9.43 -12.92 16.61
C ALA A 296 10.91 -13.02 17.05
N LYS A 297 11.64 -14.06 16.66
CA LYS A 297 13.09 -14.22 16.90
C LYS A 297 13.87 -14.23 15.58
N GLY A 298 13.21 -13.91 14.46
CA GLY A 298 13.79 -13.92 13.11
C GLY A 298 14.11 -15.32 12.59
N ARG A 299 13.53 -16.38 13.17
CA ARG A 299 13.69 -17.75 12.69
C ARG A 299 12.64 -18.03 11.62
N ARG A 300 13.03 -18.74 10.56
CA ARG A 300 12.08 -19.16 9.52
C ARG A 300 10.95 -19.98 10.12
N THR A 301 9.72 -19.63 9.77
CA THR A 301 8.53 -20.45 9.99
C THR A 301 8.38 -21.43 8.81
N GLY A 302 7.50 -22.42 8.96
CA GLY A 302 7.24 -23.42 7.91
C GLY A 302 6.29 -22.93 6.81
N THR A 303 5.78 -21.71 6.93
CA THR A 303 4.61 -21.19 6.21
C THR A 303 4.86 -19.75 5.75
N MET A 304 4.39 -19.39 4.55
CA MET A 304 4.46 -18.02 4.02
C MET A 304 3.08 -17.64 3.45
N GLN A 305 2.28 -16.95 4.26
CA GLN A 305 0.87 -16.73 3.93
C GLN A 305 0.64 -15.70 2.83
N LEU A 306 1.60 -14.80 2.56
CA LEU A 306 1.48 -13.84 1.45
C LEU A 306 1.29 -14.55 0.11
N ASP A 307 1.96 -15.67 -0.12
CA ASP A 307 1.85 -16.40 -1.40
C ASP A 307 0.44 -16.98 -1.58
N ALA A 308 -0.20 -17.39 -0.48
CA ALA A 308 -1.58 -17.87 -0.50
C ALA A 308 -2.61 -16.76 -0.81
N LEU A 309 -2.24 -15.48 -0.66
CA LEU A 309 -3.10 -14.36 -1.03
C LEU A 309 -3.02 -14.04 -2.53
N LEU A 310 -1.94 -14.41 -3.23
CA LEU A 310 -1.78 -14.10 -4.66
C LEU A 310 -2.87 -14.73 -5.52
N GLU A 311 -3.41 -15.87 -5.11
CA GLU A 311 -4.55 -16.54 -5.76
C GLU A 311 -5.82 -15.66 -5.78
N ASP A 312 -5.92 -14.69 -4.86
CA ASP A 312 -7.05 -13.76 -4.79
C ASP A 312 -6.87 -12.54 -5.72
N PHE A 313 -5.67 -12.29 -6.24
CA PHE A 313 -5.34 -11.12 -7.07
C PHE A 313 -5.22 -11.48 -8.55
N THR A 314 -6.08 -12.35 -9.06
CA THR A 314 -6.05 -12.82 -10.45
C THR A 314 -6.83 -11.93 -11.42
N ASP A 315 -7.64 -11.01 -10.91
CA ASP A 315 -8.45 -10.06 -11.69
C ASP A 315 -8.82 -8.82 -10.83
N GLY A 316 -9.34 -7.77 -11.48
CA GLY A 316 -9.72 -6.53 -10.81
C GLY A 316 -11.04 -6.55 -10.03
N GLY A 317 -11.78 -7.66 -10.05
CA GLY A 317 -13.05 -7.82 -9.35
C GLY A 317 -12.88 -8.03 -7.85
N LEU A 318 -11.82 -8.74 -7.43
CA LEU A 318 -11.46 -8.99 -6.03
C LEU A 318 -12.58 -9.49 -5.11
N VAL A 319 -13.65 -10.00 -5.70
CA VAL A 319 -14.72 -10.73 -5.03
C VAL A 319 -14.45 -12.21 -5.27
N ARG A 320 -14.49 -13.00 -4.21
CA ARG A 320 -14.28 -14.45 -4.28
C ARG A 320 -15.40 -15.12 -3.48
N GLU A 321 -15.83 -16.30 -3.92
CA GLU A 321 -16.91 -17.06 -3.27
C GLU A 321 -16.63 -17.35 -1.78
N ASN A 322 -15.36 -17.38 -1.38
CA ASN A 322 -14.91 -17.65 -0.01
C ASN A 322 -14.59 -16.40 0.83
N LEU A 323 -14.81 -15.19 0.29
CA LEU A 323 -14.59 -13.94 1.01
C LEU A 323 -15.92 -13.39 1.51
N TYR A 324 -16.03 -13.22 2.82
CA TYR A 324 -17.23 -12.66 3.41
C TYR A 324 -17.37 -11.18 3.03
N PRO A 325 -18.51 -10.77 2.44
CA PRO A 325 -18.80 -9.37 2.20
C PRO A 325 -19.29 -8.74 3.50
N HIS A 326 -18.47 -7.86 4.06
CA HIS A 326 -18.85 -7.04 5.20
C HIS A 326 -19.27 -5.67 4.74
N LEU A 327 -20.29 -5.11 5.39
CA LEU A 327 -20.47 -3.68 5.29
C LEU A 327 -19.32 -2.97 5.99
N PRO A 328 -18.94 -1.79 5.50
CA PRO A 328 -17.91 -0.97 6.11
C PRO A 328 -18.26 -0.73 7.57
N SER A 329 -17.35 -1.08 8.48
CA SER A 329 -17.61 -0.83 9.90
C SER A 329 -17.45 0.66 10.21
N TRP A 330 -18.56 1.35 10.47
CA TRP A 330 -18.62 2.82 10.66
C TRP A 330 -18.10 3.29 12.04
N HIS A 331 -17.01 2.70 12.52
CA HIS A 331 -16.46 2.99 13.83
C HIS A 331 -15.52 4.20 13.81
N GLY A 332 -15.87 5.24 14.58
CA GLY A 332 -14.93 6.34 14.91
C GLY A 332 -15.08 7.63 14.10
N LEU A 333 -16.18 7.82 13.34
CA LEU A 333 -16.50 9.11 12.70
C LEU A 333 -16.50 10.27 13.72
N THR A 334 -17.05 10.04 14.91
CA THR A 334 -17.05 11.00 16.04
C THR A 334 -15.67 11.27 16.66
N LYS A 335 -14.64 10.51 16.27
CA LYS A 335 -13.25 10.66 16.73
C LYS A 335 -12.34 11.27 15.66
N GLY A 336 -12.91 11.83 14.59
CA GLY A 336 -12.18 12.50 13.49
C GLY A 336 -11.71 11.56 12.37
N ASN A 337 -12.33 10.38 12.23
CA ASN A 337 -12.14 9.50 11.06
C ASN A 337 -13.12 9.85 9.93
N GLU A 338 -13.28 11.15 9.64
CA GLU A 338 -14.35 11.69 8.81
C GLU A 338 -14.26 11.36 7.31
N ALA A 339 -13.09 10.90 6.85
CA ALA A 339 -12.90 10.39 5.51
C ALA A 339 -12.57 8.91 5.61
N PHE A 340 -13.53 8.08 5.24
CA PHE A 340 -13.50 6.66 5.54
C PHE A 340 -12.74 5.89 4.45
N PHE A 341 -11.55 5.40 4.81
CA PHE A 341 -10.94 4.19 4.25
C PHE A 341 -11.25 3.07 5.24
N PHE A 342 -11.94 2.03 4.76
CA PHE A 342 -12.26 0.76 5.43
C PHE A 342 -11.26 0.43 6.54
N SER A 343 -11.66 0.76 7.78
CA SER A 343 -10.78 0.83 8.93
C SER A 343 -10.77 -0.51 9.65
N TYR A 344 -9.73 -1.30 9.40
CA TYR A 344 -9.28 -2.34 10.32
C TYR A 344 -8.71 -1.78 11.64
N GLY A 345 -8.46 -0.48 11.75
CA GLY A 345 -7.52 0.17 12.69
C GLY A 345 -7.58 -0.11 14.20
N ASN A 346 -8.35 -1.07 14.72
CA ASN A 346 -8.34 -1.53 16.11
C ASN A 346 -8.63 -3.04 16.28
N ASP A 347 -8.47 -3.90 15.26
CA ASP A 347 -8.84 -5.33 15.31
C ASP A 347 -10.33 -5.59 15.63
N THR A 348 -11.18 -4.57 15.48
CA THR A 348 -12.60 -4.61 15.87
C THR A 348 -13.56 -4.56 14.69
N CYS A 349 -13.09 -4.62 13.44
CA CYS A 349 -14.02 -4.69 12.31
C CYS A 349 -14.65 -6.08 12.23
N ASP A 350 -15.93 -6.14 11.85
CA ASP A 350 -16.68 -7.39 11.76
C ASP A 350 -16.02 -8.39 10.80
N GLY A 351 -15.46 -7.88 9.70
CA GLY A 351 -14.77 -8.70 8.71
C GLY A 351 -13.57 -9.45 9.25
N TYR A 352 -12.70 -8.77 9.99
CA TYR A 352 -11.59 -9.44 10.65
C TYR A 352 -12.07 -10.44 11.70
N ARG A 353 -13.05 -10.06 12.53
CA ARG A 353 -13.56 -10.93 13.60
C ARG A 353 -14.11 -12.23 13.02
N ASP A 354 -14.89 -12.16 11.95
CA ASP A 354 -15.55 -13.33 11.38
C ASP A 354 -14.55 -14.15 10.53
N ALA A 355 -13.63 -13.50 9.82
CA ALA A 355 -12.53 -14.18 9.13
C ALA A 355 -11.60 -14.93 10.10
N SER A 356 -11.21 -14.33 11.23
CA SER A 356 -10.35 -14.97 12.24
C SER A 356 -11.01 -16.13 13.00
N ARG A 357 -12.34 -16.20 13.01
CA ARG A 357 -13.09 -17.37 13.51
C ARG A 357 -13.20 -18.49 12.50
N THR A 358 -13.14 -18.16 11.21
CA THR A 358 -13.31 -19.11 10.11
C THR A 358 -11.98 -19.77 9.75
N TYR A 359 -10.91 -18.99 9.72
CA TYR A 359 -9.58 -19.43 9.36
C TYR A 359 -8.71 -19.38 10.61
N GLU A 360 -8.51 -20.50 11.33
CA GLU A 360 -7.82 -20.51 12.64
C GLU A 360 -6.35 -20.06 12.55
N ASP A 361 -5.65 -20.45 11.48
CA ASP A 361 -4.22 -20.15 11.30
C ASP A 361 -3.94 -18.94 10.41
N GLY A 362 -4.96 -18.40 9.73
CA GLY A 362 -4.81 -17.33 8.74
C GLY A 362 -4.24 -17.78 7.38
N PRO A 363 -4.03 -16.85 6.43
CA PRO A 363 -4.33 -15.42 6.56
C PRO A 363 -5.84 -15.21 6.60
N TYR A 364 -6.30 -14.24 7.40
CA TYR A 364 -7.73 -13.94 7.52
C TYR A 364 -8.13 -12.98 6.40
N ARG A 365 -9.18 -13.29 5.64
CA ARG A 365 -9.53 -12.57 4.40
C ARG A 365 -11.00 -12.18 4.39
N TRP A 366 -11.32 -10.99 3.90
CA TRP A 366 -12.71 -10.52 3.74
C TRP A 366 -12.79 -9.39 2.72
N ASN A 367 -14.00 -9.08 2.23
CA ASN A 367 -14.25 -7.88 1.45
C ASN A 367 -15.04 -6.87 2.28
N GLU A 368 -14.78 -5.57 2.10
CA GLU A 368 -15.70 -4.51 2.55
C GLU A 368 -16.44 -3.92 1.35
N LEU A 369 -17.77 -4.00 1.38
CA LEU A 369 -18.66 -3.53 0.33
C LEU A 369 -18.72 -2.00 0.31
N THR A 370 -18.61 -1.41 -0.86
CA THR A 370 -18.42 0.03 -0.99
C THR A 370 -19.64 0.78 -1.49
N LEU A 371 -20.69 0.12 -2.01
CA LEU A 371 -21.86 0.80 -2.60
C LEU A 371 -23.20 0.44 -1.94
N GLY A 372 -23.15 -0.20 -0.77
CA GLY A 372 -24.33 -0.67 -0.04
C GLY A 372 -24.68 -2.11 -0.38
N ALA A 373 -25.39 -2.76 0.55
CA ALA A 373 -25.98 -4.06 0.30
C ALA A 373 -27.05 -3.91 -0.79
N GLY A 374 -27.08 -4.83 -1.73
CA GLY A 374 -28.24 -5.06 -2.59
C GLY A 374 -29.43 -5.45 -1.72
N ASP A 375 -30.63 -5.35 -2.27
CA ASP A 375 -31.85 -5.62 -1.51
C ASP A 375 -31.81 -7.02 -0.87
N GLU A 376 -32.05 -7.08 0.45
CA GLU A 376 -32.31 -8.33 1.16
C GLU A 376 -33.56 -8.98 0.53
N ILE A 377 -33.38 -10.12 -0.13
CA ILE A 377 -34.52 -10.93 -0.60
C ILE A 377 -35.08 -11.66 0.63
N ASP A 378 -36.35 -11.40 0.94
CA ASP A 378 -37.15 -12.13 1.94
C ASP A 378 -36.73 -12.06 3.43
N GLY A 379 -35.96 -11.04 3.84
CA GLY A 379 -35.76 -10.70 5.26
C GLY A 379 -35.05 -11.78 6.10
N ASN A 380 -34.39 -12.73 5.45
CA ASN A 380 -33.45 -13.67 6.04
C ASN A 380 -32.07 -13.42 5.42
N SER A 381 -31.04 -13.30 6.27
CA SER A 381 -29.64 -13.37 5.84
C SER A 381 -29.35 -14.78 5.36
N THR A 382 -29.73 -15.09 4.12
CA THR A 382 -29.28 -16.29 3.46
C THR A 382 -27.82 -16.05 3.10
N TRP A 383 -26.93 -16.94 3.53
CA TRP A 383 -25.56 -17.07 3.04
C TRP A 383 -25.51 -17.49 1.55
N ASP A 384 -26.50 -17.00 0.80
CA ASP A 384 -26.56 -17.01 -0.64
C ASP A 384 -25.63 -15.89 -1.08
N PHE A 385 -24.64 -16.19 -1.92
CA PHE A 385 -23.68 -15.21 -2.44
C PHE A 385 -24.00 -14.84 -3.90
N GLU A 386 -25.07 -15.41 -4.50
CA GLU A 386 -25.51 -15.07 -5.85
C GLU A 386 -25.91 -13.59 -5.96
N TRP A 387 -26.31 -12.95 -4.86
CA TRP A 387 -26.59 -11.51 -4.84
C TRP A 387 -25.32 -10.66 -4.94
N ALA A 388 -24.16 -11.14 -4.51
CA ALA A 388 -22.89 -10.43 -4.67
C ALA A 388 -22.47 -10.46 -6.14
N ASP A 389 -22.58 -11.63 -6.77
CA ASP A 389 -22.43 -11.78 -8.22
C ASP A 389 -23.44 -10.92 -8.97
N ARG A 390 -24.69 -10.85 -8.51
CA ARG A 390 -25.72 -9.97 -9.07
C ARG A 390 -25.40 -8.48 -8.86
N ILE A 391 -24.93 -8.04 -7.70
CA ILE A 391 -24.51 -6.64 -7.49
C ILE A 391 -23.34 -6.30 -8.38
N VAL A 392 -22.36 -7.19 -8.48
CA VAL A 392 -21.18 -7.01 -9.33
C VAL A 392 -21.61 -6.98 -10.81
N SER A 393 -22.49 -7.89 -11.23
CA SER A 393 -23.06 -7.93 -12.59
C SER A 393 -23.91 -6.70 -12.87
N GLU A 394 -24.87 -6.35 -12.02
CA GLU A 394 -25.70 -5.13 -12.13
C GLU A 394 -24.87 -3.86 -12.07
N TYR A 395 -23.75 -3.86 -11.34
CA TYR A 395 -22.81 -2.76 -11.31
C TYR A 395 -22.04 -2.63 -12.63
N TYR A 396 -21.51 -3.73 -13.16
CA TYR A 396 -20.79 -3.74 -14.46
C TYR A 396 -21.74 -3.58 -15.67
N GLU A 397 -22.99 -4.02 -15.56
CA GLU A 397 -24.06 -3.88 -16.57
C GLU A 397 -24.73 -2.50 -16.48
N GLY A 398 -24.89 -1.96 -15.27
CA GLY A 398 -25.47 -0.64 -15.00
C GLY A 398 -24.49 0.53 -15.20
N THR A 399 -23.18 0.25 -15.24
CA THR A 399 -22.14 1.20 -15.65
C THR A 399 -22.02 1.33 -17.17
N THR A 400 -23.13 1.31 -17.91
CA THR A 400 -23.23 2.16 -19.10
C THR A 400 -22.93 3.60 -18.69
N ILE A 401 -21.64 3.94 -18.68
CA ILE A 401 -21.17 5.22 -19.14
C ILE A 401 -21.89 5.37 -20.46
N LYS A 402 -22.98 6.14 -20.47
CA LYS A 402 -23.52 6.68 -21.71
C LYS A 402 -22.31 7.28 -22.40
N GLU A 403 -21.88 6.64 -23.49
CA GLU A 403 -20.88 7.18 -24.40
C GLU A 403 -21.32 8.62 -24.69
N ALA A 404 -20.67 9.57 -24.02
CA ALA A 404 -20.89 10.96 -24.28
C ALA A 404 -20.15 11.25 -25.58
N ALA A 405 -20.94 11.50 -26.62
CA ALA A 405 -20.54 12.00 -27.92
C ALA A 405 -19.68 13.27 -27.85
#